data_AF-A0A3C0XNC7-F1
#
_entry.id   AF-A0A3C0XNC7-F1
#
_cell.length_a   1.000
_cell.length_b   1.000
_cell.length_c   1.000
_cell.angle_alpha   90.00
_cell.angle_beta   90.00
_cell.angle_gamma   90.00
#
_symmetry.space_group_name_H-M   'P 1'
#
loop_
_entity.id
_entity.type
_entity.pdbx_description
1 polymer ?
#
loop_
_entity_poly.entity_id
_entity_poly.type
_entity_poly.pdbx_seq_one_letter_code
_entity_poly.pdbx_strand_id
1 'polypeptide(L)' 'MTAWVLWAVLAVALAVGEIFTPGLFFLGPVALAAIAAGAVALGGLGAAVQLIVFIVGTVASLAVLRPIARA' A
#
# COMPACT_ATOMS: atom_id res chain seq x y z
N MET A 1 -18.95 -4.84 5.12
CA MET A 1 -18.35 -3.80 4.24
C MET A 1 -17.58 -4.53 3.15
N THR A 2 -17.67 -4.12 1.88
CA THR A 2 -16.96 -4.80 0.79
C THR A 2 -15.45 -4.67 0.98
N ALA A 3 -14.69 -5.76 0.85
CA ALA A 3 -13.26 -5.78 1.20
C ALA A 3 -12.42 -4.70 0.51
N TRP A 4 -12.76 -4.32 -0.74
CA TRP A 4 -12.07 -3.23 -1.46
C TRP A 4 -12.20 -1.88 -0.75
N VAL A 5 -13.29 -1.63 -0.02
CA VAL A 5 -13.51 -0.38 0.73
C VAL A 5 -12.50 -0.28 1.87
N LEU A 6 -12.20 -1.39 2.55
CA LEU A 6 -11.20 -1.41 3.62
C LEU A 6 -9.82 -1.06 3.08
N TRP A 7 -9.45 -1.61 1.92
CA TRP A 7 -8.20 -1.26 1.23
C TRP A 7 -8.15 0.19 0.77
N ALA A 8 -9.25 0.73 0.25
CA ALA A 8 -9.34 2.13 -0.14
C ALA A 8 -9.18 3.07 1.06
N VAL A 9 -9.86 2.78 2.18
CA VAL A 9 -9.70 3.53 3.43
C VAL A 9 -8.26 3.46 3.94
N LEU A 10 -7.65 2.28 3.90
CA LEU A 10 -6.24 2.11 4.28
C LEU A 10 -5.31 2.93 3.38
N ALA A 11 -5.50 2.91 2.07
CA ALA A 11 -4.71 3.68 1.12
C ALA A 11 -4.82 5.19 1.39
N VAL A 12 -6.04 5.69 1.63
CA VAL A 12 -6.26 7.09 2.01
C VAL A 12 -5.58 7.41 3.34
N ALA A 13 -5.72 6.56 4.36
CA ALA A 13 -5.09 6.78 5.65
C ALA A 13 -3.54 6.83 5.54
N LEU A 14 -2.95 5.96 4.73
CA LEU A 14 -1.51 5.95 4.46
C LEU A 14 -1.06 7.21 3.71
N ALA A 15 -1.80 7.61 2.66
CA ALA A 15 -1.50 8.83 1.91
C ALA A 15 -1.63 10.09 2.77
N VAL A 16 -2.65 10.15 3.63
CA VAL A 16 -2.81 11.22 4.62
C VAL A 16 -1.68 11.20 5.66
N GLY A 17 -1.28 10.01 6.13
CA GLY A 17 -0.14 9.85 7.03
C GLY A 17 1.18 10.40 6.45
N GLU A 18 1.38 10.27 5.14
CA GLU A 18 2.55 10.85 4.45
C GLU A 18 2.59 12.38 4.56
N ILE A 19 1.43 13.06 4.53
CA ILE A 19 1.34 14.53 4.69
C ILE A 19 1.89 14.97 6.05
N PHE A 20 1.70 14.15 7.08
CA PHE A 20 2.20 14.41 8.43
C PHE A 20 3.65 13.95 8.66
N THR A 21 4.28 13.26 7.69
CA THR A 21 5.65 12.73 7.79
C THR A 21 6.55 13.19 6.63
N PRO A 22 6.61 14.51 6.33
CA PRO A 22 7.37 15.02 5.20
C PRO A 22 8.85 14.67 5.30
N GLY A 23 9.39 14.06 4.24
CA GLY A 23 10.80 13.69 4.11
C GLY A 23 11.11 12.21 4.32
N LEU A 24 10.18 11.42 4.86
CA LEU A 24 10.36 9.97 4.99
C LEU A 24 9.95 9.22 3.72
N PHE A 25 8.93 9.66 2.98
CA PHE A 25 8.50 9.05 1.70
C PHE A 25 8.24 7.53 1.79
N PHE A 26 7.79 7.06 2.95
CA PHE A 26 7.58 5.65 3.27
C PHE A 26 6.12 5.21 3.08
N LEU A 27 5.15 6.06 3.42
CA LEU A 27 3.74 5.69 3.47
C LEU A 27 3.07 5.83 2.10
N GLY A 28 3.48 6.79 1.27
CA GLY A 28 2.97 6.96 -0.10
C GLY A 28 3.11 5.70 -0.97
N PRO A 29 4.30 5.08 -1.08
CA PRO A 29 4.49 3.83 -1.82
C PRO A 29 3.70 2.65 -1.24
N VAL A 30 3.56 2.58 0.08
CA VAL A 30 2.75 1.56 0.77
C VAL A 30 1.25 1.76 0.47
N ALA A 31 0.80 3.00 0.31
CA ALA A 31 -0.57 3.31 -0.13
C ALA A 31 -0.85 2.75 -1.53
N LEU A 32 0.13 2.77 -2.45
CA LEU A 32 -0.01 2.14 -3.77
C LEU A 32 -0.16 0.62 -3.67
N ALA A 33 0.57 -0.04 -2.76
CA ALA A 33 0.39 -1.46 -2.50
C ALA A 33 -1.02 -1.77 -1.94
N ALA A 34 -1.57 -0.89 -1.09
CA ALA A 34 -2.95 -1.02 -0.60
C ALA A 34 -3.98 -0.87 -1.74
N ILE A 35 -3.75 0.04 -2.69
CA ILE A 35 -4.60 0.19 -3.89
C ILE A 35 -4.57 -1.11 -4.73
N ALA A 36 -3.40 -1.71 -4.93
CA ALA A 36 -3.28 -2.97 -5.65
C ALA A 36 -4.05 -4.12 -4.97
N ALA A 37 -3.97 -4.22 -3.65
CA ALA A 37 -4.75 -5.20 -2.88
C ALA A 37 -6.27 -4.93 -2.95
N GLY A 38 -6.68 -3.66 -2.99
CA GLY A 38 -8.05 -3.25 -3.25
C GLY A 38 -8.56 -3.67 -4.64
N ALA A 39 -7.73 -3.54 -5.67
CA ALA A 39 -8.05 -4.02 -7.02
C ALA A 39 -8.21 -5.55 -7.07
N VAL A 40 -7.37 -6.28 -6.33
CA VAL A 40 -7.49 -7.74 -6.17
C VAL A 40 -8.80 -8.11 -5.45
N ALA A 41 -9.22 -7.31 -4.46
CA ALA A 41 -10.51 -7.48 -3.79
C ALA A 41 -11.71 -7.23 -4.73
N LEU A 42 -11.61 -6.25 -5.65
CA LEU A 42 -12.62 -6.02 -6.69
C LEU A 42 -12.74 -7.20 -7.66
N GLY A 43 -11.64 -7.90 -7.92
CA GLY A 43 -11.61 -9.14 -8.70
C GLY A 43 -12.22 -10.36 -7.99
N GLY A 44 -12.73 -10.21 -6.76
CA GLY A 44 -13.36 -11.30 -6.00
C GLY A 44 -12.37 -12.31 -5.41
N LEU A 45 -11.07 -12.03 -5.45
CA LEU A 45 -10.04 -12.91 -4.88
C LEU A 45 -10.08 -12.87 -3.34
N GLY A 46 -9.75 -14.00 -2.72
CA GLY A 46 -9.84 -14.17 -1.26
C GLY A 46 -8.84 -13.29 -0.47
N ALA A 47 -9.12 -13.09 0.82
CA ALA A 47 -8.34 -12.23 1.70
C ALA A 47 -6.85 -12.59 1.77
N ALA A 48 -6.51 -13.88 1.70
CA ALA A 48 -5.12 -14.34 1.69
C ALA A 48 -4.33 -13.77 0.48
N VAL A 49 -4.95 -13.76 -0.71
CA VAL A 49 -4.30 -13.22 -1.93
C VAL A 49 -4.15 -11.70 -1.83
N GLN A 50 -5.17 -11.02 -1.32
CA GLN A 50 -5.13 -9.57 -1.09
C GLN A 50 -3.97 -9.20 -0.14
N LEU A 51 -3.81 -9.94 0.96
CA LEU A 51 -2.73 -9.73 1.92
C LEU A 51 -1.35 -9.99 1.31
N ILE A 52 -1.20 -11.06 0.52
CA ILE A 52 0.07 -11.35 -0.17
C ILE A 52 0.44 -10.18 -1.10
N VAL A 53 -0.50 -9.69 -1.90
CA VAL A 53 -0.29 -8.56 -2.82
C VAL A 53 0.13 -7.31 -2.06
N PHE A 54 -0.54 -7.00 -0.95
CA PHE A 54 -0.18 -5.88 -0.10
C PHE A 54 1.24 -6.02 0.48
N ILE A 55 1.58 -7.19 1.04
CA ILE A 55 2.87 -7.44 1.67
C ILE A 55 3.99 -7.37 0.64
N VAL A 56 3.84 -8.08 -0.49
CA VAL A 56 4.84 -8.10 -1.57
C VAL A 56 5.01 -6.71 -2.17
N GLY A 57 3.91 -6.00 -2.45
CA GLY A 57 3.95 -4.62 -2.95
C GLY A 57 4.65 -3.69 -1.97
N THR A 58 4.34 -3.78 -0.68
CA THR A 58 4.99 -2.99 0.38
C THR A 58 6.49 -3.27 0.42
N VAL A 59 6.90 -4.54 0.49
CA VAL A 59 8.31 -4.91 0.54
C VAL A 59 9.04 -4.45 -0.71
N ALA A 60 8.45 -4.63 -1.90
CA ALA A 60 9.03 -4.19 -3.17
C ALA A 60 9.21 -2.68 -3.21
N SER A 61 8.20 -1.91 -2.81
CA SER A 61 8.28 -0.45 -2.73
C SER A 61 9.41 0.01 -1.81
N LEU A 62 9.53 -0.58 -0.62
CA LEU A 62 10.60 -0.21 0.33
C LEU A 62 11.97 -0.66 -0.15
N ALA A 63 12.08 -1.82 -0.78
CA ALA A 63 13.34 -2.34 -1.31
C ALA A 63 13.87 -1.50 -2.48
N VAL A 64 12.98 -0.96 -3.32
CA VAL A 64 13.36 -0.10 -4.45
C VAL A 64 13.67 1.33 -4.00
N LEU A 65 12.92 1.88 -3.05
CA LEU A 65 13.08 3.29 -2.65
C LEU A 65 14.16 3.51 -1.59
N ARG A 66 14.42 2.54 -0.70
CA ARG A 66 15.50 2.67 0.31
C ARG A 66 16.88 2.96 -0.28
N PRO A 67 17.33 2.30 -1.36
CA PRO A 67 18.63 2.60 -1.98
C PRO A 67 18.68 4.03 -2.52
N ILE A 68 17.59 4.50 -3.15
CA ILE A 68 17.50 5.82 -3.76
C ILE A 68 17.55 6.92 -2.69
N ALA A 69 16.87 6.71 -1.56
CA ALA A 69 16.86 7.66 -0.45
C ALA A 69 18.21 7.78 0.30
N ARG A 70 19.17 6.88 0.05
CA ARG A 70 20.49 6.88 0.68
C ARG A 70 21.63 7.32 -0.25
N ALA A 71 21.35 7.47 -1.54
CA ALA A 71 22.31 7.93 -2.55
C ALA A 71 22.36 9.47 -2.58
#